data_AF-L0P1J0-F1
#
_entry.id   AF-L0P1J0-F1
#
_cell.length_a   1.000
_cell.length_b   1.000
_cell.length_c   1.000
_cell.angle_alpha   90.00
_cell.angle_beta   90.00
_cell.angle_gamma   90.00
#
_symmetry.space_group_name_H-M   'P 1'
#
loop_
_entity.id
_entity.type
_entity.pdbx_description
1 polymer ?
#
loop_
_entity_poly.entity_id
_entity_poly.type
_entity_poly.pdbx_seq_one_letter_code
_entity_poly.pdbx_strand_id
1 'polypeptide(L)'
;MGCCVRQWWFIWAEGQEVDSRRVVRNSVKKLIPQMIYEARIQAVIYYHIQVLGKEIHRTVACQTHITLEEYKQAHKCEDAWQQIAQKRWCNEQWLKASRAVRERRLLMGGATHRQGSSSMARYKKHLEKKKQRPVSDVEAYVDARRDERFSQLEARLQEEIEARQRLEQMLLQGTAGLMVDPAASGANASGNANAEDGARVSCLNEDHVNVSIAERPPPGACYFHDLVVQT
;
A
#
# COMPACT_ATOMS: atom_id res chain seq x y z
N MET A 1 -10.85 -20.67 -38.30
CA MET A 1 -9.97 -19.51 -38.06
C MET A 1 -10.88 -18.38 -37.60
N GLY A 2 -10.70 -17.62 -36.55
CA GLY A 2 -9.64 -17.38 -35.58
C GLY A 2 -10.15 -16.15 -34.81
N CYS A 3 -9.96 -16.12 -33.50
CA CYS A 3 -10.56 -15.15 -32.58
C CYS A 3 -10.12 -13.70 -32.90
N CYS A 4 -11.01 -12.84 -33.42
CA CYS A 4 -10.69 -11.42 -33.75
C CYS A 4 -11.46 -10.37 -32.91
N VAL A 5 -12.31 -10.76 -31.96
CA VAL A 5 -13.28 -9.82 -31.34
C VAL A 5 -12.82 -9.25 -29.98
N ARG A 6 -11.57 -9.44 -29.55
CA ARG A 6 -11.10 -8.98 -28.21
C ARG A 6 -9.89 -8.03 -28.22
N GLN A 7 -9.71 -7.25 -29.29
CA GLN A 7 -8.60 -6.28 -29.39
C GLN A 7 -9.05 -4.82 -29.55
N TRP A 8 -10.35 -4.52 -29.39
CA TRP A 8 -10.88 -3.17 -29.66
C TRP A 8 -10.84 -2.19 -28.48
N TRP A 9 -10.52 -2.64 -27.26
CA TRP A 9 -10.61 -1.79 -26.06
C TRP A 9 -9.26 -1.29 -25.51
N PHE A 10 -8.14 -1.76 -26.05
CA PHE A 10 -6.81 -1.30 -25.64
C PHE A 10 -6.00 -0.97 -26.89
N ILE A 11 -6.14 0.26 -27.37
CA ILE A 11 -5.25 0.82 -28.39
C ILE A 11 -3.94 1.15 -27.69
N TRP A 12 -2.86 0.50 -28.11
CA TRP A 12 -1.52 0.73 -27.56
C TRP A 12 -0.80 1.80 -28.37
N ALA A 13 0.07 2.57 -27.72
CA ALA A 13 1.03 3.41 -28.43
C ALA A 13 1.95 2.52 -29.28
N GLU A 14 2.32 3.00 -30.48
CA GLU A 14 3.20 2.27 -31.39
C GLU A 14 4.51 1.87 -30.70
N GLY A 15 4.93 0.61 -30.90
CA GLY A 15 6.12 0.05 -30.28
C GLY A 15 5.99 -0.40 -28.81
N GLN A 16 4.90 -0.08 -28.11
CA GLN A 16 4.72 -0.44 -26.69
C GLN A 16 3.83 -1.67 -26.44
N GLU A 17 3.41 -2.35 -27.51
CA GLU A 17 2.47 -3.47 -27.41
C GLU A 17 3.00 -4.62 -26.53
N VAL A 18 4.28 -4.97 -26.65
CA VAL A 18 4.88 -6.09 -25.91
C VAL A 18 4.90 -5.81 -24.40
N ASP A 19 5.33 -4.61 -24.02
CA ASP A 19 5.37 -4.19 -22.62
C ASP A 19 3.98 -4.08 -22.01
N SER A 20 3.05 -3.53 -22.77
CA SER A 20 1.65 -3.40 -22.37
C SER A 20 0.98 -4.76 -22.16
N ARG A 21 1.15 -5.69 -23.10
CA ARG A 21 0.68 -7.08 -22.96
C ARG A 21 1.29 -7.75 -21.72
N ARG A 22 2.56 -7.49 -21.43
CA ARG A 22 3.23 -8.00 -20.21
C ARG A 22 2.59 -7.45 -18.95
N VAL A 23 2.31 -6.15 -18.88
CA VAL A 23 1.65 -5.52 -17.73
C VAL A 23 0.25 -6.08 -17.53
N VAL A 24 -0.59 -6.10 -18.58
CA VAL A 24 -1.96 -6.64 -18.52
C VAL A 24 -1.94 -8.08 -18.05
N ARG A 25 -1.07 -8.92 -18.63
CA ARG A 25 -0.93 -10.32 -18.22
C ARG A 25 -0.57 -10.43 -16.74
N ASN A 26 0.36 -9.61 -16.25
CA ASN A 26 0.77 -9.63 -14.84
C ASN A 26 -0.35 -9.15 -13.90
N SER A 27 -1.14 -8.15 -14.32
CA SER A 27 -2.30 -7.67 -13.59
C SER A 27 -3.39 -8.73 -13.51
N VAL A 28 -3.76 -9.34 -14.65
CA VAL A 28 -4.77 -10.40 -14.72
C VAL A 28 -4.36 -11.63 -13.91
N LYS A 29 -3.09 -12.03 -14.00
CA LYS A 29 -2.51 -13.13 -13.19
C LYS A 29 -2.67 -12.92 -11.68
N LYS A 30 -2.69 -11.67 -11.21
CA LYS A 30 -2.90 -11.35 -9.79
C LYS A 30 -4.39 -11.19 -9.46
N LEU A 31 -5.13 -10.50 -10.31
CA LEU A 31 -6.51 -10.10 -10.04
C LEU A 31 -7.47 -11.29 -10.02
N ILE A 32 -7.37 -12.22 -10.99
CA ILE A 32 -8.31 -13.35 -11.07
C ILE A 32 -8.23 -14.24 -9.81
N PRO A 33 -7.05 -14.70 -9.35
CA PRO A 33 -6.97 -15.47 -8.11
C PRO A 33 -7.49 -14.71 -6.88
N GLN A 34 -7.27 -13.38 -6.83
CA GLN A 34 -7.76 -12.54 -5.75
C GLN A 34 -9.29 -12.45 -5.76
N MET A 35 -9.91 -12.21 -6.92
CA MET A 35 -11.37 -12.20 -7.07
C MET A 35 -11.99 -13.53 -6.64
N ILE A 36 -11.41 -14.66 -7.06
CA ILE A 36 -11.88 -15.99 -6.66
C ILE A 36 -11.75 -16.20 -5.14
N TYR A 37 -10.67 -15.68 -4.53
CA TYR A 37 -10.47 -15.79 -3.09
C TYR A 37 -11.46 -14.92 -2.29
N GLU A 38 -11.70 -13.68 -2.71
CA GLU A 38 -12.69 -12.80 -2.06
C GLU A 38 -14.10 -13.35 -2.22
N ALA A 39 -14.44 -13.87 -3.39
CA ALA A 39 -15.75 -14.47 -3.61
C ALA A 39 -16.01 -15.67 -2.69
N ARG A 40 -15.00 -16.49 -2.42
CA ARG A 40 -15.09 -17.57 -1.43
C ARG A 40 -15.47 -17.01 -0.05
N ILE A 41 -14.78 -15.95 0.39
CA ILE A 41 -15.02 -15.34 1.70
C ILE A 41 -16.46 -14.80 1.77
N GLN A 42 -16.90 -14.11 0.73
CA GLN A 42 -18.27 -13.59 0.65
C GLN A 42 -19.31 -14.73 0.68
N ALA A 43 -19.07 -15.84 -0.02
CA ALA A 43 -19.96 -17.00 0.04
C ALA A 43 -20.04 -17.61 1.45
N VAL A 44 -18.92 -17.71 2.16
CA VAL A 44 -18.90 -18.16 3.57
C VAL A 44 -19.68 -17.20 4.47
N ILE A 45 -19.43 -15.90 4.37
CA ILE A 45 -20.15 -14.88 5.16
C ILE A 45 -21.66 -14.97 4.89
N TYR A 46 -22.04 -15.02 3.62
CA TYR A 46 -23.43 -15.10 3.20
C TYR A 46 -24.11 -16.37 3.73
N TYR A 47 -23.45 -17.53 3.62
CA TYR A 47 -23.96 -18.79 4.17
C TYR A 47 -24.23 -18.68 5.67
N HIS A 48 -23.27 -18.15 6.44
CA HIS A 48 -23.43 -18.01 7.89
C HIS A 48 -24.53 -17.03 8.29
N ILE A 49 -24.68 -15.91 7.57
CA ILE A 49 -25.72 -14.92 7.84
C ILE A 49 -27.11 -15.47 7.46
N GLN A 50 -27.25 -16.01 6.25
CA GLN A 50 -28.56 -16.33 5.68
C GLN A 50 -29.09 -17.70 6.11
N VAL A 51 -28.21 -18.70 6.22
CA VAL A 51 -28.61 -20.07 6.53
C VAL A 51 -28.52 -20.35 8.03
N LEU A 52 -27.44 -19.89 8.68
CA LEU A 52 -27.21 -20.14 10.11
C LEU A 52 -27.67 -18.99 11.03
N GLY A 53 -28.00 -17.82 10.49
CA GLY A 53 -28.41 -16.65 11.27
C GLY A 53 -27.30 -16.08 12.17
N LYS A 54 -26.03 -16.34 11.86
CA LYS A 54 -24.87 -15.91 12.66
C LYS A 54 -24.03 -14.92 11.90
N GLU A 55 -23.77 -13.78 12.52
CA GLU A 55 -22.83 -12.80 11.99
C GLU A 55 -21.39 -13.25 12.20
N ILE A 56 -20.64 -13.32 11.11
CA ILE A 56 -19.22 -13.70 11.13
C ILE A 56 -18.39 -12.61 10.47
N HIS A 57 -17.33 -12.20 11.16
CA HIS A 57 -16.39 -11.22 10.63
C HIS A 57 -15.46 -11.85 9.57
N ARG A 58 -14.98 -11.02 8.65
CA ARG A 58 -14.09 -11.40 7.54
C ARG A 58 -12.89 -12.26 7.99
N THR A 59 -12.29 -11.93 9.13
CA THR A 59 -11.11 -12.64 9.68
C THR A 59 -11.38 -14.10 9.99
N VAL A 60 -12.59 -14.42 10.47
CA VAL A 60 -13.05 -15.78 10.77
C VAL A 60 -13.45 -16.48 9.48
N ALA A 61 -14.23 -15.81 8.62
CA ALA A 61 -14.66 -16.36 7.33
C ALA A 61 -13.47 -16.73 6.42
N CYS A 62 -12.34 -16.03 6.51
CA CYS A 62 -11.12 -16.40 5.80
C CYS A 62 -10.60 -17.80 6.16
N GLN A 63 -10.86 -18.28 7.38
CA GLN A 63 -10.34 -19.54 7.93
C GLN A 63 -11.34 -20.69 7.80
N THR A 64 -12.63 -20.36 7.72
CA THR A 64 -13.69 -21.34 7.56
C THR A 64 -13.70 -21.90 6.14
N HIS A 65 -13.91 -23.21 6.05
CA HIS A 65 -14.15 -23.91 4.79
C HIS A 65 -15.50 -24.62 4.91
N ILE A 66 -16.44 -24.25 4.05
CA ILE A 66 -17.75 -24.89 3.92
C ILE A 66 -17.70 -25.97 2.83
N THR A 67 -18.66 -26.88 2.86
CA THR A 67 -18.83 -27.97 1.91
C THR A 67 -19.40 -27.49 0.57
N LEU A 68 -19.35 -28.35 -0.45
CA LEU A 68 -19.87 -28.01 -1.79
C LEU A 68 -21.36 -27.66 -1.75
N GLU A 69 -22.16 -28.42 -0.99
CA GLU A 69 -23.60 -28.20 -0.89
C GLU A 69 -23.91 -26.87 -0.18
N GLU A 70 -23.14 -26.52 0.84
CA GLU A 70 -23.26 -25.22 1.51
C GLU A 70 -22.88 -24.05 0.57
N TYR A 71 -21.86 -24.23 -0.29
CA TYR A 71 -21.54 -23.24 -1.33
C TYR A 71 -22.68 -23.08 -2.35
N LYS A 72 -23.34 -24.17 -2.75
CA LYS A 72 -24.51 -24.12 -3.65
C LYS A 72 -25.65 -23.34 -3.01
N GLN A 73 -25.90 -23.55 -1.72
CA GLN A 73 -26.94 -22.81 -1.01
C GLN A 73 -26.61 -21.32 -0.87
N ALA A 74 -25.33 -20.97 -0.78
CA ALA A 74 -24.87 -19.58 -0.64
C ALA A 74 -24.92 -18.77 -1.95
N HIS A 75 -24.94 -19.42 -3.12
CA HIS A 75 -24.85 -18.70 -4.40
C HIS A 75 -25.76 -19.30 -5.47
N LYS A 76 -26.70 -18.48 -5.96
CA LYS A 76 -27.75 -18.88 -6.91
C LYS A 76 -27.28 -19.00 -8.38
N CYS A 77 -26.00 -18.73 -8.68
CA CYS A 77 -25.46 -18.89 -10.03
C CYS A 77 -24.83 -20.29 -10.16
N GLU A 78 -25.54 -21.20 -10.83
CA GLU A 78 -25.34 -22.65 -10.80
C GLU A 78 -23.97 -23.10 -11.37
N ASP A 79 -23.67 -22.87 -12.64
CA ASP A 79 -22.63 -23.70 -13.29
C ASP A 79 -21.18 -23.24 -13.06
N ALA A 80 -20.91 -21.94 -13.15
CA ALA A 80 -19.54 -21.43 -13.06
C ALA A 80 -19.00 -21.52 -11.62
N TRP A 81 -19.86 -21.24 -10.62
CA TRP A 81 -19.46 -21.27 -9.22
C TRP A 81 -19.32 -22.68 -8.68
N GLN A 82 -20.20 -23.59 -9.07
CA GLN A 82 -20.07 -25.01 -8.71
C GLN A 82 -18.74 -25.59 -9.21
N GLN A 83 -18.34 -25.26 -10.44
CA GLN A 83 -17.05 -25.69 -10.96
C GLN A 83 -15.86 -25.12 -10.18
N ILE A 84 -15.92 -23.85 -9.77
CA ILE A 84 -14.86 -23.24 -8.94
C ILE A 84 -14.83 -23.90 -7.56
N ALA A 85 -15.99 -24.07 -6.92
CA ALA A 85 -16.11 -24.69 -5.61
C ALA A 85 -15.56 -26.13 -5.63
N GLN A 86 -15.98 -26.94 -6.60
CA GLN A 86 -15.54 -28.33 -6.72
C GLN A 86 -14.05 -28.46 -7.07
N LYS A 87 -13.58 -27.74 -8.10
CA LYS A 87 -12.21 -27.90 -8.61
C LYS A 87 -11.17 -27.23 -7.71
N ARG A 88 -11.55 -26.18 -6.97
CA ARG A 88 -10.60 -25.33 -6.23
C ARG A 88 -10.85 -25.32 -4.74
N TRP A 89 -12.03 -24.90 -4.27
CA TRP A 89 -12.24 -24.64 -2.84
C TRP A 89 -12.44 -25.90 -2.00
N CYS A 90 -13.15 -26.90 -2.55
CA CYS A 90 -13.43 -28.18 -1.92
C CYS A 90 -12.44 -29.27 -2.33
N ASN A 91 -11.46 -28.95 -3.18
CA ASN A 91 -10.44 -29.90 -3.60
C ASN A 91 -9.46 -30.17 -2.44
N GLU A 92 -9.35 -31.45 -2.05
CA GLU A 92 -8.53 -31.87 -0.93
C GLU A 92 -7.03 -31.53 -1.10
N GLN A 93 -6.50 -31.69 -2.32
CA GLN A 93 -5.10 -31.35 -2.61
C GLN A 93 -4.85 -29.85 -2.42
N TRP A 94 -5.80 -29.03 -2.88
CA TRP A 94 -5.72 -27.58 -2.72
C TRP A 94 -5.85 -27.17 -1.25
N LEU A 95 -6.77 -27.79 -0.49
CA LEU A 95 -6.93 -27.53 0.94
C LEU A 95 -5.68 -27.88 1.73
N LYS A 96 -5.07 -29.04 1.47
CA LYS A 96 -3.79 -29.46 2.08
C LYS A 96 -2.67 -28.46 1.79
N ALA A 97 -2.51 -28.07 0.52
CA ALA A 97 -1.50 -27.09 0.13
C ALA A 97 -1.75 -25.71 0.77
N SER A 98 -3.00 -25.26 0.82
CA SER A 98 -3.40 -23.98 1.41
C SER A 98 -3.12 -23.96 2.93
N ARG A 99 -3.49 -25.03 3.65
CA ARG A 99 -3.20 -25.18 5.08
C ARG A 99 -1.69 -25.20 5.36
N ALA A 100 -0.91 -25.98 4.60
CA ALA A 100 0.54 -26.04 4.76
C ALA A 100 1.24 -24.68 4.49
N VAL A 101 0.75 -23.89 3.53
CA VAL A 101 1.26 -22.52 3.30
C VAL A 101 0.92 -21.61 4.49
N ARG A 102 -0.29 -21.72 5.03
CA ARG A 102 -0.71 -20.95 6.21
C ARG A 102 0.12 -21.32 7.44
N GLU A 103 0.27 -22.61 7.73
CA GLU A 103 1.07 -23.11 8.86
C GLU A 103 2.52 -22.60 8.77
N ARG A 104 3.14 -22.67 7.59
CA ARG A 104 4.46 -22.07 7.36
C ARG A 104 4.48 -20.57 7.65
N ARG A 105 3.47 -19.81 7.22
CA ARG A 105 3.40 -18.37 7.52
C ARG A 105 3.24 -18.09 9.02
N LEU A 106 2.50 -18.93 9.74
CA LEU A 106 2.33 -18.80 11.19
C LEU A 106 3.64 -19.14 11.94
N LEU A 107 4.43 -20.10 11.44
CA LEU A 107 5.74 -20.44 12.00
C LEU A 107 6.79 -19.33 11.77
N MET A 108 6.68 -18.60 10.66
CA MET A 108 7.57 -17.48 10.32
C MET A 108 7.16 -16.20 11.06
N GLY A 109 7.19 -16.26 12.40
CA GLY A 109 6.95 -15.11 13.27
C GLY A 109 8.03 -14.03 13.05
N GLY A 110 7.62 -12.82 12.72
CA GLY A 110 8.51 -11.69 12.52
C GLY A 110 7.86 -10.55 11.74
N ALA A 111 8.45 -9.35 11.81
CA ALA A 111 8.02 -8.22 11.00
C ALA A 111 8.14 -8.58 9.50
N THR A 112 7.11 -8.25 8.72
CA THR A 112 7.17 -8.45 7.27
C THR A 112 8.28 -7.55 6.71
N HIS A 113 9.22 -8.13 5.97
CA HIS A 113 10.35 -7.40 5.41
C HIS A 113 9.84 -6.28 4.49
N ARG A 114 10.23 -5.01 4.75
CA ARG A 114 9.76 -3.82 4.01
C ARG A 114 10.19 -3.82 2.54
N GLN A 115 11.18 -4.64 2.21
CA GLN A 115 11.63 -4.88 0.83
C GLN A 115 10.55 -5.48 -0.09
N GLY A 116 9.61 -6.24 0.46
CA GLY A 116 8.69 -7.05 -0.33
C GLY A 116 9.44 -8.02 -1.26
N SER A 117 9.03 -8.07 -2.53
CA SER A 117 9.64 -8.94 -3.56
C SER A 117 10.82 -8.31 -4.31
N SER A 118 11.36 -7.20 -3.83
CA SER A 118 12.47 -6.50 -4.49
C SER A 118 13.81 -7.15 -4.12
N SER A 119 14.80 -7.16 -5.01
CA SER A 119 16.16 -7.57 -4.63
C SER A 119 16.81 -6.50 -3.73
N MET A 120 17.88 -6.84 -2.99
CA MET A 120 18.53 -5.86 -2.09
C MET A 120 19.09 -4.66 -2.86
N ALA A 121 19.71 -4.92 -4.01
CA ALA A 121 20.19 -3.86 -4.91
C ALA A 121 19.05 -2.97 -5.42
N ARG A 122 17.89 -3.54 -5.77
CA ARG A 122 16.74 -2.76 -6.23
C ARG A 122 16.10 -1.97 -5.09
N TYR A 123 16.01 -2.57 -3.89
CA TYR A 123 15.52 -1.90 -2.69
C TYR A 123 16.41 -0.71 -2.32
N LYS A 124 17.72 -0.89 -2.31
CA LYS A 124 18.71 0.17 -2.10
C LYS A 124 18.48 1.34 -3.05
N LYS A 125 18.39 1.09 -4.36
CA LYS A 125 18.13 2.15 -5.35
C LYS A 125 16.82 2.90 -5.09
N HIS A 126 15.76 2.18 -4.70
CA HIS A 126 14.50 2.82 -4.33
C HIS A 126 14.65 3.66 -3.05
N LEU A 127 15.43 3.19 -2.08
CA LEU A 127 15.69 3.88 -0.83
C LEU A 127 16.56 5.13 -1.03
N GLU A 128 17.57 5.07 -1.89
CA GLU A 128 18.39 6.21 -2.32
C GLU A 128 17.51 7.29 -2.99
N LYS A 129 16.63 6.88 -3.91
CA LYS A 129 15.67 7.79 -4.53
C LYS A 129 14.73 8.42 -3.50
N LYS A 130 14.29 7.64 -2.51
CA LYS A 130 13.39 8.11 -1.45
C LYS A 130 14.08 9.07 -0.48
N LYS A 131 15.34 8.81 -0.11
CA LYS A 131 16.12 9.61 0.84
C LYS A 131 16.91 10.74 0.17
N GLN A 132 16.95 10.79 -1.17
CA GLN A 132 17.72 11.75 -1.98
C GLN A 132 19.22 11.79 -1.60
N ARG A 133 19.76 10.69 -1.07
CA ARG A 133 21.17 10.54 -0.71
C ARG A 133 21.66 9.12 -1.02
N PRO A 134 22.96 8.90 -1.26
CA PRO A 134 23.51 7.55 -1.33
C PRO A 134 23.28 6.84 0.02
N VAL A 135 22.89 5.57 -0.05
CA VAL A 135 22.57 4.73 1.11
C VAL A 135 23.58 3.59 1.14
N SER A 136 24.12 3.25 2.31
CA SER A 136 25.02 2.10 2.44
C SER A 136 24.26 0.78 2.38
N ASP A 137 24.92 -0.32 2.02
CA ASP A 137 24.27 -1.63 1.98
C ASP A 137 23.76 -2.07 3.36
N VAL A 138 24.50 -1.72 4.42
CA VAL A 138 24.13 -1.97 5.81
C VAL A 138 22.89 -1.17 6.19
N GLU A 139 22.84 0.12 5.83
CA GLU A 139 21.68 0.95 6.10
C GLU A 139 20.42 0.43 5.37
N ALA A 140 20.56 0.03 4.11
CA ALA A 140 19.47 -0.57 3.35
C ALA A 140 18.98 -1.89 3.97
N TYR A 141 19.88 -2.72 4.47
CA TYR A 141 19.56 -3.98 5.14
C TYR A 141 18.81 -3.76 6.47
N VAL A 142 19.27 -2.81 7.28
CA VAL A 142 18.62 -2.45 8.56
C VAL A 142 17.22 -1.89 8.31
N ASP A 143 17.09 -0.96 7.37
CA ASP A 143 15.80 -0.37 7.00
C ASP A 143 14.80 -1.42 6.50
N ALA A 144 15.26 -2.38 5.70
CA ALA A 144 14.41 -3.43 5.15
C ALA A 144 13.82 -4.37 6.22
N ARG A 145 14.48 -4.48 7.38
CA ARG A 145 14.08 -5.34 8.51
C ARG A 145 13.50 -4.57 9.69
N ARG A 146 13.41 -3.25 9.58
CA ARG A 146 12.96 -2.39 10.68
C ARG A 146 11.51 -2.68 11.02
N ASP A 147 11.28 -3.15 12.25
CA ASP A 147 9.93 -3.32 12.80
C ASP A 147 9.34 -1.95 13.20
N GLU A 148 8.02 -1.87 13.28
CA GLU A 148 7.30 -0.67 13.72
C GLU A 148 7.68 -0.29 15.17
N ARG A 149 7.92 -1.31 16.00
CA ARG A 149 8.45 -1.16 17.36
C ARG A 149 9.80 -0.45 17.41
N PHE A 150 10.71 -0.76 16.49
CA PHE A 150 12.01 -0.07 16.40
C PHE A 150 11.85 1.40 16.00
N SER A 151 10.90 1.69 15.12
CA SER A 151 10.64 3.07 14.69
C SER A 151 10.07 3.91 15.83
N GLN A 152 9.18 3.33 16.66
CA GLN A 152 8.64 3.98 17.85
C GLN A 152 9.71 4.23 18.92
N LEU A 153 10.61 3.27 19.14
CA LEU A 153 11.71 3.43 20.09
C LEU A 153 12.71 4.51 19.64
N GLU A 154 13.05 4.57 18.35
CA GLU A 154 13.91 5.63 17.79
C GLU A 154 13.27 7.02 17.97
N ALA A 155 11.97 7.17 17.73
CA ALA A 155 11.28 8.44 17.94
C ALA A 155 11.32 8.88 19.40
N ARG A 156 11.06 7.97 20.34
CA ARG A 156 11.15 8.24 21.78
C ARG A 156 12.57 8.63 22.20
N LEU A 157 13.58 7.93 21.69
CA LEU A 157 14.98 8.23 21.97
C LEU A 157 15.37 9.61 21.40
N GLN A 158 14.88 9.96 20.21
CA GLN A 158 15.14 11.25 19.58
C GLN A 158 14.51 12.39 20.39
N GLU A 159 13.28 12.23 20.87
CA GLU A 159 12.62 13.18 21.77
C GLU A 159 13.42 13.37 23.08
N GLU A 160 13.93 12.28 23.67
CA GLU A 160 14.77 12.35 24.87
C GLU A 160 16.09 13.10 24.62
N ILE A 161 16.74 12.87 23.48
CA ILE A 161 17.97 13.57 23.10
C ILE A 161 17.70 15.06 22.90
N GLU A 162 16.64 15.41 22.16
CA GLU A 162 16.25 16.80 21.95
C GLU A 162 15.87 17.50 23.25
N ALA A 163 15.17 16.81 24.16
CA ALA A 163 14.84 17.34 25.49
C ALA A 163 16.11 17.64 26.30
N ARG A 164 17.11 16.75 26.26
CA ARG A 164 18.42 16.97 26.92
C ARG A 164 19.15 18.17 26.31
N GLN A 165 19.20 18.26 24.99
CA GLN A 165 19.84 19.39 24.30
C GLN A 165 19.16 20.72 24.63
N ARG A 166 17.81 20.75 24.73
CA ARG A 166 17.07 21.94 25.16
C ARG A 166 17.39 22.33 26.60
N LEU A 167 17.50 21.36 27.52
CA LEU A 167 17.91 21.62 28.90
C LEU A 167 19.33 22.20 28.97
N GLU A 168 20.28 21.62 28.22
CA GLU A 168 21.65 22.14 28.13
C GLU A 168 21.68 23.58 27.57
N GLN A 169 20.91 23.88 26.53
CA GLN A 169 20.79 25.25 26.00
C GLN A 169 20.20 26.23 27.01
N MET A 170 19.18 25.85 27.79
CA MET A 170 18.61 26.70 28.83
C MET A 170 19.60 26.97 29.97
N LEU A 171 20.41 25.98 30.37
CA LEU A 171 21.45 26.16 31.39
C LEU A 171 22.57 27.10 30.92
N LEU A 172 22.93 27.04 29.64
CA LEU A 172 23.91 27.95 29.02
C LEU A 172 23.38 29.38 28.86
N GLN A 173 22.08 29.57 28.60
CA GLN A 173 21.47 30.90 28.52
C GLN A 173 21.22 31.52 29.91
N GLY A 174 20.89 30.70 30.92
CA GLY A 174 20.71 31.15 32.31
C GLY A 174 22.01 31.61 32.99
N THR A 175 23.17 31.16 32.52
CA THR A 175 24.49 31.60 33.01
C THR A 175 24.99 32.87 32.34
N ALA A 176 24.48 33.23 31.15
CA ALA A 176 24.80 34.49 30.47
C ALA A 176 24.07 35.71 31.06
N GLY A 177 23.02 35.51 31.88
CA GLY A 177 22.24 36.59 32.51
C GLY A 177 22.79 37.16 33.82
N LEU A 178 23.94 36.67 34.32
CA LEU A 178 24.55 37.10 35.60
C LEU A 178 25.87 37.87 35.45
N MET A 179 26.21 38.34 34.24
CA MET A 179 27.32 39.28 34.05
C MET A 179 26.91 40.46 33.18
N VAL A 180 26.35 41.50 33.83
CA VAL A 180 26.20 42.89 33.36
C VAL A 180 26.13 43.74 34.64
N ASP A 181 26.88 44.79 34.98
CA ASP A 181 28.14 45.45 34.58
C ASP A 181 28.59 46.25 35.84
N PRO A 182 29.74 46.97 35.88
CA PRO A 182 29.66 48.35 35.40
C PRO A 182 30.91 48.86 34.68
N ALA A 183 30.65 49.90 33.88
CA ALA A 183 31.53 51.00 33.49
C ALA A 183 32.29 50.91 32.15
N ALA A 184 31.61 51.45 31.14
CA ALA A 184 32.02 52.61 30.34
C ALA A 184 33.42 52.63 29.72
N SER A 185 33.46 52.69 28.38
CA SER A 185 33.90 53.87 27.62
C SER A 185 34.23 53.48 26.18
N GLY A 186 33.90 54.36 25.23
CA GLY A 186 34.61 54.40 23.95
C GLY A 186 33.74 54.14 22.73
N ALA A 187 33.32 55.25 22.11
CA ALA A 187 32.76 55.32 20.77
C ALA A 187 33.64 54.59 19.72
N ASN A 188 33.00 54.02 18.70
CA ASN A 188 33.26 54.44 17.32
C ASN A 188 32.20 53.93 16.35
N ALA A 189 31.76 54.87 15.52
CA ALA A 189 30.88 54.69 14.39
C ALA A 189 31.67 54.19 13.17
N SER A 190 31.15 53.16 12.51
CA SER A 190 31.34 52.84 11.08
C SER A 190 30.38 51.67 10.81
N GLY A 191 29.26 51.85 10.11
CA GLY A 191 29.26 52.20 8.70
C GLY A 191 29.26 50.90 7.89
N ASN A 192 28.09 50.32 7.66
CA ASN A 192 27.71 49.82 6.34
C ASN A 192 26.23 49.42 6.31
N ALA A 193 25.49 50.27 5.61
CA ALA A 193 24.24 49.91 4.97
C ALA A 193 24.53 48.86 3.90
N ASN A 194 23.69 47.83 3.84
CA ASN A 194 23.30 47.16 2.60
C ASN A 194 21.90 46.59 2.84
N ALA A 195 20.93 47.45 2.61
CA ALA A 195 19.59 47.06 2.24
C ALA A 195 19.57 47.03 0.72
N GLU A 196 19.42 45.85 0.12
CA GLU A 196 18.88 45.71 -1.22
C GLU A 196 17.90 44.52 -1.24
N ASP A 197 16.63 44.90 -1.39
CA ASP A 197 15.72 44.40 -2.41
C ASP A 197 15.26 42.94 -2.40
N GLY A 198 14.12 42.78 -1.73
CA GLY A 198 12.85 42.39 -2.35
C GLY A 198 12.87 41.64 -3.69
N ALA A 199 12.46 40.38 -3.64
CA ALA A 199 11.66 39.76 -4.70
C ALA A 199 10.62 38.82 -4.07
N ARG A 200 9.42 39.36 -3.87
CA ARG A 200 8.15 38.62 -3.79
C ARG A 200 7.46 38.83 -5.15
N VAL A 201 6.59 37.91 -5.56
CA VAL A 201 5.89 37.77 -6.88
C VAL A 201 6.63 36.76 -7.76
N SER A 202 6.04 35.69 -8.31
CA SER A 202 4.68 35.12 -8.34
C SER A 202 4.78 33.74 -9.00
N CYS A 203 3.96 32.80 -8.53
CA CYS A 203 2.98 31.99 -9.30
C CYS A 203 3.34 31.46 -10.69
N LEU A 204 2.73 30.29 -11.00
CA LEU A 204 2.66 29.57 -12.29
C LEU A 204 3.81 28.53 -12.44
N ASN A 205 3.60 27.22 -12.63
CA ASN A 205 2.41 26.43 -12.95
C ASN A 205 2.50 25.03 -12.36
N GLU A 206 1.34 24.54 -11.95
CA GLU A 206 1.05 23.14 -11.64
C GLU A 206 0.89 22.38 -12.97
N ASP A 207 1.77 21.43 -13.27
CA ASP A 207 1.49 20.43 -14.31
C ASP A 207 0.61 19.32 -13.73
N HIS A 208 -0.66 19.68 -13.53
CA HIS A 208 -1.74 18.71 -13.41
C HIS A 208 -1.97 18.08 -14.79
N VAL A 209 -1.53 16.83 -14.94
CA VAL A 209 -1.98 15.97 -16.03
C VAL A 209 -3.48 15.77 -15.88
N ASN A 210 -4.23 16.47 -16.72
CA ASN A 210 -5.68 16.39 -16.86
C ASN A 210 -6.05 15.01 -17.40
N VAL A 211 -6.43 14.08 -16.52
CA VAL A 211 -7.15 12.86 -16.90
C VAL A 211 -8.63 13.18 -16.76
N SER A 212 -9.29 13.46 -17.89
CA SER A 212 -10.74 13.63 -17.96
C SER A 212 -11.42 12.32 -17.56
N ILE A 213 -11.81 12.22 -16.28
CA ILE A 213 -12.66 11.17 -15.76
C ILE A 213 -14.09 11.51 -16.20
N ALA A 214 -14.61 10.75 -17.17
CA ALA A 214 -16.02 10.75 -17.47
C ALA A 214 -16.82 10.46 -16.20
N GLU A 215 -17.92 11.19 -16.04
CA GLU A 215 -18.75 11.32 -14.85
C GLU A 215 -19.11 9.97 -14.21
N ARG A 216 -19.01 9.92 -12.88
CA ARG A 216 -19.48 8.77 -12.09
C ARG A 216 -21.01 8.67 -12.20
N PRO A 217 -21.60 7.52 -12.57
CA PRO A 217 -23.03 7.34 -12.43
C PRO A 217 -23.42 7.30 -10.94
N PRO A 218 -24.64 7.75 -10.59
CA PRO A 218 -25.08 7.88 -9.20
C PRO A 218 -25.19 6.51 -8.49
N PRO A 219 -25.07 6.50 -7.15
CA PRO A 219 -25.11 5.28 -6.36
C PRO A 219 -26.53 4.69 -6.38
N GLY A 220 -26.69 3.53 -7.02
CA GLY A 220 -27.97 2.81 -7.09
C GLY A 220 -28.25 2.05 -8.39
N ALA A 221 -27.40 2.18 -9.42
CA ALA A 221 -27.62 1.48 -10.68
C ALA A 221 -27.14 0.01 -10.62
N CYS A 222 -28.09 -0.89 -10.36
CA CYS A 222 -27.97 -2.32 -10.59
C CYS A 222 -27.94 -2.58 -12.12
N TYR A 223 -26.82 -3.04 -12.67
CA TYR A 223 -26.79 -3.56 -14.03
C TYR A 223 -26.65 -5.09 -14.02
N PHE A 224 -27.79 -5.75 -13.95
CA PHE A 224 -27.98 -7.09 -14.50
C PHE A 224 -29.22 -6.98 -15.40
N HIS A 225 -29.03 -6.79 -16.70
CA HIS A 225 -30.07 -7.04 -17.67
C HIS A 225 -29.45 -7.58 -18.97
N ASP A 226 -29.83 -8.83 -19.24
CA ASP A 226 -30.23 -9.39 -20.52
C ASP A 226 -29.19 -9.48 -21.65
N LEU A 227 -28.38 -10.53 -21.57
CA LEU A 227 -27.95 -11.24 -22.78
C LEU A 227 -29.10 -12.12 -23.27
N VAL A 228 -29.98 -11.55 -24.08
CA VAL A 228 -30.86 -12.32 -24.96
C VAL A 228 -29.97 -12.95 -26.04
N VAL A 229 -29.74 -14.25 -25.91
CA VAL A 229 -29.22 -15.09 -26.99
C VAL A 229 -30.41 -15.38 -27.91
N GLN A 230 -30.44 -14.75 -29.08
CA GLN A 230 -31.24 -15.27 -30.19
C GLN A 230 -30.40 -16.31 -30.94
N THR A 231 -31.00 -17.49 -31.08
CA THR A 231 -30.54 -18.68 -31.81
C THR A 231 -30.31 -18.42 -33.28
#